data_AF-A0A7L4PDW8-F1
#
_entry.id   AF-A0A7L4PDW8-F1
#
_cell.length_a   1.000
_cell.length_b   1.000
_cell.length_c   1.000
_cell.angle_alpha   90.00
_cell.angle_beta   90.00
_cell.angle_gamma   90.00
#
_symmetry.space_group_name_H-M   'P 1'
#
loop_
_entity.id
_entity.type
_entity.pdbx_description
1 polymer ?
#
loop_
_entity_poly.entity_id
_entity_poly.type
_entity_poly.pdbx_seq_one_letter_code
_entity_poly.pdbx_strand_id
1 'polypeptide(L)'
;MEKCGYKFRNGENCKEESQKNSEFCILHVDLPEDESSEEFKKINELKKKKVEEKVSKEDFNFEGAILLEVDFSGMKIKNNLDFNHSVIRKNALFNGAEI
;
A
#
# COMPACT_ATOMS: atom_id res chain seq x y z
N MET A 1 -19.30 4.16 3.12
CA MET A 1 -18.12 3.43 2.62
C MET A 1 -18.08 2.13 3.39
N GLU A 2 -17.85 1.01 2.71
CA GLU A 2 -17.81 -0.31 3.33
C GLU A 2 -16.36 -0.65 3.73
N LYS A 3 -16.16 -1.82 4.36
CA LYS A 3 -14.80 -2.30 4.65
C LYS A 3 -14.16 -2.86 3.39
N CYS A 4 -12.84 -2.76 3.31
CA CYS A 4 -12.05 -3.41 2.27
C CYS A 4 -12.30 -4.92 2.26
N GLY A 5 -12.59 -5.47 1.09
CA GLY A 5 -12.82 -6.90 0.87
C GLY A 5 -11.57 -7.78 0.88
N TYR A 6 -10.37 -7.20 1.02
CA TYR A 6 -9.14 -7.97 1.08
C TYR A 6 -9.04 -8.77 2.39
N LYS A 7 -8.77 -10.07 2.26
CA LYS A 7 -8.55 -10.99 3.37
C LYS A 7 -7.08 -11.37 3.46
N PHE A 8 -6.47 -11.08 4.59
CA PHE A 8 -5.09 -11.43 4.88
C PHE A 8 -4.92 -12.94 5.03
N ARG A 9 -3.69 -13.44 4.83
CA ARG A 9 -3.32 -14.85 5.00
C ARG A 9 -3.56 -15.38 6.41
N ASN A 10 -3.49 -14.52 7.42
CA ASN A 10 -3.82 -14.88 8.80
C ASN A 10 -5.34 -15.08 9.03
N GLY A 11 -6.17 -14.84 8.00
CA GLY A 11 -7.61 -15.00 8.03
C GLY A 11 -8.38 -13.74 8.44
N GLU A 12 -7.70 -12.68 8.89
CA GLU A 12 -8.33 -11.41 9.22
C GLU A 12 -8.66 -10.59 7.97
N ASN A 13 -9.67 -9.72 8.08
CA ASN A 13 -10.03 -8.79 7.01
C ASN A 13 -9.25 -7.48 7.15
N CYS A 14 -8.96 -6.85 6.01
CA CYS A 14 -8.44 -5.49 5.99
C CYS A 14 -9.41 -4.53 6.69
N LYS A 15 -8.89 -3.76 7.66
CA LYS A 15 -9.71 -2.88 8.52
C LYS A 15 -9.95 -1.49 7.90
N GLU A 16 -9.32 -1.21 6.77
CA GLU A 16 -9.44 0.04 6.01
C GLU A 16 -10.79 0.16 5.32
N GLU A 17 -11.18 1.40 5.03
CA GLU A 17 -12.39 1.69 4.26
C GLU A 17 -12.15 1.51 2.75
N SER A 18 -13.15 0.95 2.07
CA SER A 18 -13.13 0.79 0.62
C SER A 18 -13.27 2.14 -0.09
N GLN A 19 -12.68 2.24 -1.29
CA GLN A 19 -12.86 3.40 -2.16
C GLN A 19 -14.29 3.46 -2.70
N LYS A 20 -14.76 4.66 -3.06
CA LYS A 20 -16.06 4.84 -3.68
C LYS A 20 -16.09 4.05 -5.00
N ASN A 21 -17.08 3.15 -5.16
CA ASN A 21 -17.22 2.24 -6.29
C ASN A 21 -16.15 1.14 -6.40
N SER A 22 -15.47 0.80 -5.30
CA SER A 22 -14.59 -0.36 -5.22
C SER A 22 -14.89 -1.18 -3.97
N GLU A 23 -14.67 -2.49 -4.05
CA GLU A 23 -14.68 -3.37 -2.88
C GLU A 23 -13.40 -3.22 -2.04
N PHE A 24 -12.37 -2.57 -2.57
CA PHE A 24 -11.03 -2.51 -1.98
C PHE A 24 -10.69 -1.11 -1.46
N CYS A 25 -9.83 -1.05 -0.45
CA CYS A 25 -9.23 0.21 0.00
C CYS A 25 -8.18 0.70 -1.01
N ILE A 26 -7.65 1.90 -0.78
CA ILE A 26 -6.70 2.51 -1.70
C ILE A 26 -5.43 1.66 -1.92
N LEU A 27 -4.99 0.86 -0.95
CA LEU A 27 -3.80 0.01 -1.12
C LEU A 27 -4.08 -1.25 -1.94
N HIS A 28 -5.31 -1.78 -1.88
CA HIS A 28 -5.72 -3.03 -2.53
C HIS A 28 -6.42 -2.82 -3.88
N VAL A 29 -6.83 -1.59 -4.21
CA VAL A 29 -7.28 -1.22 -5.56
C VAL A 29 -6.14 -1.34 -6.57
N ASP A 30 -6.44 -1.79 -7.79
CA ASP A 30 -5.47 -1.82 -8.88
C ASP A 30 -4.98 -0.41 -9.27
N LEU A 31 -3.75 -0.36 -9.77
CA LEU A 31 -3.26 0.82 -10.48
C LEU A 31 -3.74 0.76 -11.94
N PRO A 32 -4.27 1.84 -12.52
CA PRO A 32 -4.57 1.89 -13.95
C PRO A 32 -3.34 1.52 -14.80
N GLU A 33 -3.56 0.99 -16.00
CA GLU A 33 -2.47 0.59 -16.89
C GLU A 33 -1.77 1.78 -17.56
N ASP A 34 -2.54 2.81 -17.93
CA ASP A 34 -2.00 4.04 -18.52
C ASP A 34 -1.42 4.95 -17.43
N GLU A 35 -0.10 4.88 -17.23
CA GLU A 35 0.62 5.71 -16.27
C GLU A 35 0.57 7.22 -16.58
N SER A 36 0.24 7.59 -17.82
CA SER A 36 0.12 9.00 -18.23
C SER A 36 -1.24 9.62 -17.86
N SER A 37 -2.24 8.77 -17.58
CA SER A 37 -3.60 9.18 -17.27
C SER A 37 -3.71 9.94 -15.93
N GLU A 38 -4.65 10.87 -15.86
CA GLU A 38 -4.93 11.62 -14.63
C GLU A 38 -5.48 10.70 -13.50
N GLU A 39 -6.18 9.64 -13.87
CA GLU A 39 -6.65 8.64 -12.92
C GLU A 39 -5.48 7.90 -12.25
N PHE A 40 -4.50 7.45 -13.05
CA PHE A 40 -3.31 6.81 -12.52
C PHE A 40 -2.57 7.72 -11.55
N LYS A 41 -2.30 8.97 -11.95
CA LYS A 41 -1.61 9.95 -11.08
C LYS A 41 -2.36 10.14 -9.78
N LYS A 42 -3.69 10.31 -9.83
CA LYS A 42 -4.52 10.49 -8.65
C LYS A 42 -4.49 9.28 -7.72
N ILE A 43 -4.66 8.06 -8.24
CA ILE A 43 -4.63 6.84 -7.43
C ILE A 43 -3.24 6.61 -6.84
N ASN A 44 -2.18 6.83 -7.61
CA ASN A 44 -0.81 6.70 -7.15
C ASN A 44 -0.48 7.67 -6.01
N GLU A 45 -0.89 8.94 -6.12
CA GLU A 45 -0.71 9.93 -5.05
C GLU A 45 -1.48 9.56 -3.77
N LEU A 46 -2.70 9.02 -3.90
CA LEU A 46 -3.46 8.55 -2.75
C LEU A 46 -2.81 7.32 -2.09
N LYS A 47 -2.23 6.42 -2.88
CA LYS A 47 -1.46 5.27 -2.38
C LYS A 47 -0.21 5.73 -1.61
N LYS A 48 0.56 6.67 -2.16
CA LYS A 48 1.73 7.28 -1.49
C LYS A 48 1.37 7.86 -0.14
N LYS A 49 0.34 8.72 -0.09
CA LYS A 49 -0.18 9.29 1.16
C LYS A 49 -0.59 8.22 2.17
N LYS A 50 -1.19 7.12 1.71
CA LYS A 50 -1.60 6.03 2.60
C LYS A 50 -0.41 5.24 3.15
N VAL A 51 0.66 5.05 2.34
CA VAL A 51 1.92 4.46 2.81
C VAL A 51 2.55 5.34 3.89
N GLU A 52 2.64 6.66 3.65
CA GLU A 52 3.16 7.62 4.63
C GLU A 52 2.34 7.62 5.93
N GLU A 53 1.01 7.59 5.83
CA GLU A 53 0.11 7.50 6.99
C GLU A 53 0.40 6.24 7.81
N LYS A 54 0.49 5.07 7.15
CA LYS A 54 0.77 3.79 7.80
C LYS A 54 2.14 3.76 8.46
N VAL A 55 3.16 4.27 7.76
CA VAL A 55 4.52 4.45 8.30
C VAL A 55 4.51 5.31 9.56
N SER A 56 3.79 6.44 9.55
CA SER A 56 3.70 7.33 10.71
C SER A 56 3.03 6.69 11.94
N LYS A 57 2.20 5.67 11.70
CA LYS A 57 1.49 4.89 12.72
C LYS A 57 2.22 3.61 13.13
N GLU A 58 3.43 3.40 12.62
CA GLU A 58 4.21 2.16 12.80
C GLU A 58 3.44 0.89 12.33
N ASP A 59 2.51 1.04 11.40
CA ASP A 59 1.75 -0.04 10.77
C ASP A 59 2.42 -0.45 9.47
N PHE A 60 3.28 -1.46 9.54
CA PHE A 60 4.08 -1.95 8.41
C PHE A 60 3.45 -3.16 7.69
N ASN A 61 2.14 -3.37 7.85
CA ASN A 61 1.42 -4.40 7.10
C ASN A 61 0.96 -3.87 5.73
N PHE A 62 1.69 -4.22 4.67
CA PHE A 62 1.40 -3.94 3.27
C PHE A 62 1.01 -5.22 2.50
N GLU A 63 0.51 -6.25 3.19
CA GLU A 63 0.10 -7.50 2.55
C GLU A 63 -0.99 -7.23 1.49
N GLY A 64 -0.76 -7.74 0.28
CA GLY A 64 -1.64 -7.56 -0.88
C GLY A 64 -1.60 -6.17 -1.53
N ALA A 65 -0.80 -5.23 -1.03
CA ALA A 65 -0.80 -3.87 -1.56
C ALA A 65 -0.31 -3.82 -3.01
N ILE A 66 -0.96 -3.01 -3.84
CA ILE A 66 -0.57 -2.78 -5.23
C ILE A 66 -0.03 -1.35 -5.33
N LEU A 67 1.27 -1.20 -5.49
CA LEU A 67 1.99 0.07 -5.39
C LEU A 67 2.84 0.30 -6.64
N LEU A 68 3.05 1.57 -6.98
CA LEU A 68 3.97 1.92 -8.06
C LEU A 68 5.40 1.82 -7.57
N GLU A 69 5.67 2.50 -6.46
CA GLU A 69 6.98 2.58 -5.82
C GLU A 69 6.82 2.75 -4.31
N VAL A 70 7.83 2.35 -3.56
CA VAL A 70 7.94 2.62 -2.12
C VAL A 70 9.38 2.97 -1.77
N ASP A 71 9.55 3.87 -0.80
CA ASP A 71 10.85 4.28 -0.30
C ASP A 71 10.86 4.23 1.23
N PHE A 72 11.65 3.30 1.76
CA PHE A 72 11.95 3.13 3.19
C PHE A 72 13.41 3.44 3.51
N SER A 73 14.11 4.17 2.63
CA SER A 73 15.52 4.51 2.81
C SER A 73 15.74 5.30 4.10
N GLY A 74 16.78 4.94 4.85
CA GLY A 74 17.16 5.57 6.13
C GLY A 74 16.19 5.33 7.29
N MET A 75 15.13 4.53 7.09
CA MET A 75 14.15 4.27 8.14
C MET A 75 14.63 3.21 9.13
N LYS A 76 14.25 3.37 10.40
CA LYS A 76 14.40 2.35 11.43
C LYS A 76 13.04 1.68 11.67
N ILE A 77 12.89 0.47 11.17
CA ILE A 77 11.67 -0.32 11.25
C ILE A 77 11.84 -1.33 12.37
N LYS A 78 11.09 -1.18 13.46
CA LYS A 78 11.20 -2.05 14.64
C LYS A 78 10.25 -3.25 14.61
N ASN A 79 9.21 -3.16 13.79
CA ASN A 79 8.17 -4.17 13.65
C ASN A 79 8.32 -4.90 12.31
N ASN A 80 7.60 -6.01 12.12
CA ASN A 80 7.66 -6.74 10.87
C ASN A 80 7.12 -5.90 9.71
N LEU A 81 7.96 -5.74 8.68
CA LEU A 81 7.56 -5.17 7.40
C LEU A 81 7.01 -6.26 6.49
N ASP A 82 5.69 -6.28 6.30
CA ASP A 82 5.01 -7.34 5.55
C ASP A 82 4.60 -6.86 4.15
N PHE A 83 5.23 -7.43 3.12
CA PHE A 83 4.91 -7.21 1.70
C PHE A 83 4.36 -8.46 1.01
N ASN A 84 3.90 -9.47 1.76
CA ASN A 84 3.42 -10.70 1.15
C ASN A 84 2.25 -10.43 0.19
N HIS A 85 2.26 -11.10 -0.96
CA HIS A 85 1.29 -10.88 -2.05
C HIS A 85 1.18 -9.44 -2.57
N SER A 86 2.08 -8.54 -2.19
CA SER A 86 2.11 -7.19 -2.74
C SER A 86 2.67 -7.20 -4.18
N VAL A 87 2.27 -6.19 -4.95
CA VAL A 87 2.79 -5.92 -6.29
C VAL A 87 3.40 -4.53 -6.27
N ILE A 88 4.70 -4.42 -6.53
CA ILE A 88 5.40 -3.14 -6.68
C ILE A 88 5.86 -3.05 -8.14
N ARG A 89 5.25 -2.14 -8.92
CA ARG A 89 5.46 -2.08 -10.38
C ARG A 89 6.83 -1.50 -10.79
N LYS A 90 7.42 -0.65 -9.95
CA LYS A 90 8.72 -0.03 -10.18
C LYS A 90 9.69 -0.37 -9.04
N ASN A 91 9.99 0.58 -8.17
CA ASN A 91 11.08 0.47 -7.22
C ASN A 91 10.58 0.23 -5.79
N ALA A 92 11.32 -0.59 -5.05
CA ALA A 92 11.25 -0.66 -3.60
C ALA A 92 12.63 -0.31 -3.05
N LEU A 93 12.74 0.83 -2.37
CA LEU A 93 14.03 1.36 -1.90
C LEU A 93 14.16 1.14 -0.40
N PHE A 94 15.32 0.60 0.02
CA PHE A 94 15.65 0.29 1.41
C PHE A 94 17.06 0.79 1.78
N ASN A 95 17.55 1.82 1.09
CA ASN A 95 18.94 2.25 1.23
C ASN A 95 19.19 2.77 2.65
N GLY A 96 20.06 2.08 3.41
CA GLY A 96 20.33 2.44 4.81
C GLY A 96 19.16 2.21 5.76
N ALA A 97 18.16 1.41 5.37
CA ALA A 97 17.11 0.98 6.29
C ALA A 97 17.68 0.01 7.34
N GLU A 98 17.24 0.16 8.58
CA GLU A 98 17.43 -0.81 9.66
C GLU A 98 16.10 -1.53 9.85
N ILE A 99 16.05 -2.84 9.56
CA ILE A 99 14.83 -3.68 9.59
C ILE A 99 15.08 -4.88 10.50
#